data_AF-A0AA49Q0T2-F1
#
_entry.id   AF-A0AA49Q0T2-F1
#
_cell.length_a   1.000
_cell.length_b   1.000
_cell.length_c   1.000
_cell.angle_alpha   90.00
_cell.angle_beta   90.00
_cell.angle_gamma   90.00
#
_symmetry.space_group_name_H-M   'P 1'
#
loop_
_entity.id
_entity.type
_entity.pdbx_description
1 polymer ?
#
loop_
_entity_poly.entity_id
_entity_poly.type
_entity_poly.pdbx_seq_one_letter_code
_entity_poly.pdbx_strand_id
1 'polypeptide(L)'
;MKKVLIFVVIVMLILISTFPAFAATPINTLVQQQLDLAKEKDQVEGAISDSQSNPKKFLVDNKHELGRKELMDVSNPDDLIYGKAYKVYIANKEVVQDLIEGKNISNALLNAPYEWEVPVKFNNKSVASITVSFLDNRWNVGEIGGYLSPDSIDFVSNPDGITSYLDNNNLKEAKTFIHFRVPSLHSDFLYIEANSGEYFIPIIHGEGKSELYGLKDKKIYTKDEIISAIGPTLKAGLKDTGMTTGRPSVNGKYFGNQVYYLIALIIFIAFITIFYFVKSKRKYSYK
;
A
#
# COMPACT_ATOMS: atom_id res chain seq x y z
N MET A 1 -2.57 27.80 -42.87
CA MET A 1 -2.65 26.35 -42.53
C MET A 1 -1.37 25.82 -41.91
N LYS A 2 -0.19 25.94 -42.54
CA LYS A 2 1.11 25.51 -41.94
C LYS A 2 1.37 26.06 -40.53
N LYS A 3 1.14 27.36 -40.30
CA LYS A 3 1.38 28.01 -38.99
C LYS A 3 0.49 27.50 -37.85
N VAL A 4 -0.75 27.10 -38.14
CA VAL A 4 -1.70 26.56 -37.15
C VAL A 4 -1.36 25.11 -36.82
N LEU A 5 -0.99 24.32 -37.83
CA LEU A 5 -0.54 22.94 -37.63
C LEU A 5 0.75 22.88 -36.80
N ILE A 6 1.70 23.78 -37.06
CA ILE A 6 2.95 23.91 -36.27
C ILE A 6 2.63 24.29 -34.82
N PHE A 7 1.71 25.23 -34.60
CA PHE A 7 1.31 25.62 -33.25
C PHE A 7 0.65 24.47 -32.47
N VAL A 8 -0.23 23.69 -33.12
CA VAL A 8 -0.86 22.51 -32.49
C VAL A 8 0.15 21.42 -32.17
N VAL A 9 1.12 21.17 -33.06
CA VAL A 9 2.20 20.20 -32.84
C VAL A 9 3.12 20.64 -31.69
N ILE A 10 3.47 21.93 -31.61
CA ILE A 10 4.27 22.47 -30.51
C ILE A 10 3.51 22.39 -29.18
N VAL A 11 2.21 22.74 -29.16
CA VAL A 11 1.38 22.63 -27.96
C VAL A 11 1.22 21.16 -27.53
N MET A 12 1.05 20.22 -28.46
CA MET A 12 1.07 18.79 -28.15
C MET A 12 2.42 18.33 -27.61
N LEU A 13 3.54 18.76 -28.19
CA LEU A 13 4.89 18.42 -27.70
C LEU A 13 5.16 18.97 -26.29
N ILE A 14 4.69 20.19 -25.98
CA ILE A 14 4.80 20.79 -24.64
C ILE A 14 3.88 20.07 -23.64
N LEU A 15 2.68 19.66 -24.07
CA LEU A 15 1.75 18.87 -23.25
C LEU A 15 2.24 17.43 -23.01
N ILE A 16 2.99 16.85 -23.95
CA ILE A 16 3.63 15.53 -23.78
C ILE A 16 4.89 15.63 -22.91
N SER A 17 5.61 16.75 -22.93
CA SER A 17 6.79 16.96 -22.07
C SER A 17 6.48 17.38 -20.63
N THR A 18 5.20 17.55 -20.28
CA THR A 18 4.74 17.94 -18.93
C THR A 18 4.04 16.82 -18.19
N PHE A 19 4.27 15.55 -18.58
CA PHE A 19 4.08 14.47 -17.60
C PHE A 19 4.97 14.80 -16.41
N PRO A 20 4.41 14.98 -15.20
CA PRO A 20 5.24 15.14 -14.02
C PRO A 20 6.12 13.90 -13.98
N ALA A 21 7.41 14.07 -14.25
CA ALA A 21 8.38 13.11 -13.76
C ALA A 21 8.12 13.10 -12.26
N PHE A 22 7.54 12.02 -11.73
CA PHE A 22 7.38 11.85 -10.30
C PHE A 22 8.77 12.00 -9.71
N ALA A 23 9.04 13.17 -9.15
CA ALA A 23 10.35 13.49 -8.62
C ALA A 23 10.61 12.51 -7.49
N ALA A 24 11.78 11.88 -7.52
CA ALA A 24 12.22 11.07 -6.40
C ALA A 24 12.18 11.96 -5.14
N THR A 25 11.48 11.46 -4.14
CA THR A 25 11.24 12.13 -2.87
C THR A 25 12.14 11.49 -1.83
N PRO A 26 12.67 12.27 -0.86
CA PRO A 26 13.38 11.71 0.28
C PRO A 26 12.58 10.58 0.94
N ILE A 27 13.20 9.41 1.14
CA ILE A 27 12.50 8.22 1.61
C ILE A 27 11.82 8.43 2.96
N ASN A 28 12.45 9.23 3.84
CA ASN A 28 11.90 9.60 5.14
C ASN A 28 10.51 10.24 5.05
N THR A 29 10.28 11.04 4.00
CA THR A 29 9.01 11.74 3.78
C THR A 29 7.93 10.74 3.38
N LEU A 30 8.26 9.79 2.52
CA LEU A 30 7.32 8.75 2.08
C LEU A 30 6.97 7.79 3.22
N VAL A 31 7.97 7.36 3.99
CA VAL A 31 7.78 6.49 5.15
C VAL A 31 6.90 7.18 6.20
N GLN A 32 7.18 8.45 6.54
CA GLN A 32 6.33 9.19 7.48
C GLN A 32 4.91 9.42 6.95
N GLN A 33 4.72 9.70 5.66
CA GLN A 33 3.39 9.89 5.08
C GLN A 33 2.51 8.64 5.18
N GLN A 34 3.09 7.45 5.00
CA GLN A 34 2.34 6.20 5.13
C GLN A 34 1.97 5.87 6.58
N LEU A 35 2.81 6.29 7.54
CA LEU A 35 2.70 5.91 8.95
C LEU A 35 1.98 6.95 9.84
N ASP A 36 2.03 8.25 9.53
CA ASP A 36 1.61 9.30 10.49
C ASP A 36 0.50 10.26 10.00
N LEU A 37 0.18 10.34 8.70
CA LEU A 37 -0.56 11.49 8.11
C LEU A 37 -1.91 11.19 7.44
N ALA A 38 -2.57 10.07 7.75
CA ALA A 38 -3.85 9.76 7.11
C ALA A 38 -5.04 10.50 7.76
N LYS A 39 -5.97 10.99 6.92
CA LYS A 39 -7.19 11.69 7.36
C LYS A 39 -8.08 10.84 8.26
N GLU A 40 -8.06 9.53 8.10
CA GLU A 40 -8.88 8.60 8.88
C GLU A 40 -8.26 8.14 10.21
N LYS A 41 -7.09 8.67 10.61
CA LYS A 41 -6.38 8.23 11.84
C LYS A 41 -7.26 8.29 13.10
N ASP A 42 -7.94 9.41 13.33
CA ASP A 42 -8.82 9.58 14.50
C ASP A 42 -9.98 8.56 14.51
N GLN A 43 -10.47 8.18 13.33
CA GLN A 43 -11.53 7.16 13.21
C GLN A 43 -11.01 5.76 13.54
N VAL A 44 -9.77 5.46 13.18
CA VAL A 44 -9.10 4.20 13.51
C VAL A 44 -8.84 4.09 15.00
N GLU A 45 -8.34 5.17 15.63
CA GLU A 45 -8.10 5.23 17.07
C GLU A 45 -9.42 5.14 17.86
N GLY A 46 -10.49 5.80 17.38
CA GLY A 46 -11.84 5.68 17.91
C GLY A 46 -12.39 4.25 17.79
N ALA A 47 -12.21 3.60 16.64
CA ALA A 47 -12.70 2.23 16.41
C ALA A 47 -12.09 1.21 17.40
N ILE A 48 -10.87 1.44 17.87
CA ILE A 48 -10.22 0.59 18.88
C ILE A 48 -10.74 0.92 20.28
N SER A 49 -10.84 2.21 20.60
CA SER A 49 -11.23 2.69 21.93
C SER A 49 -12.69 2.36 22.26
N ASP A 50 -13.57 2.48 21.27
CA ASP A 50 -15.01 2.23 21.39
C ASP A 50 -15.40 0.78 21.08
N SER A 51 -14.42 -0.09 20.83
CA SER A 51 -14.69 -1.47 20.44
C SER A 51 -15.32 -2.25 21.59
N GLN A 52 -16.47 -2.87 21.32
CA GLN A 52 -17.11 -3.83 22.23
C GLN A 52 -16.21 -5.04 22.53
N SER A 53 -15.24 -5.34 21.65
CA SER A 53 -14.31 -6.45 21.83
C SER A 53 -13.25 -6.19 22.90
N ASN A 54 -13.11 -4.95 23.39
CA ASN A 54 -12.09 -4.50 24.35
C ASN A 54 -10.70 -5.16 24.09
N PRO A 55 -9.98 -4.72 23.04
CA PRO A 55 -8.81 -5.46 22.53
C PRO A 55 -7.72 -5.74 23.56
N LYS A 56 -7.42 -4.78 24.45
CA LYS A 56 -6.44 -5.00 25.54
C LYS A 56 -6.89 -6.08 26.50
N LYS A 57 -8.18 -6.08 26.87
CA LYS A 57 -8.74 -7.14 27.73
C LYS A 57 -8.66 -8.49 27.05
N PHE A 58 -9.05 -8.56 25.77
CA PHE A 58 -8.94 -9.80 24.99
C PHE A 58 -7.50 -10.34 24.98
N LEU A 59 -6.50 -9.49 24.78
CA LEU A 59 -5.09 -9.91 24.78
C LEU A 59 -4.66 -10.51 26.12
N VAL A 60 -5.05 -9.91 27.24
CA VAL A 60 -4.70 -10.40 28.58
C VAL A 60 -5.46 -11.68 28.92
N ASP A 61 -6.76 -11.73 28.63
CA ASP A 61 -7.61 -12.90 28.89
C ASP A 61 -7.15 -14.14 28.10
N ASN A 62 -6.67 -13.94 26.87
CA ASN A 62 -6.31 -15.03 25.94
C ASN A 62 -4.80 -15.20 25.73
N LYS A 63 -3.95 -14.60 26.58
CA LYS A 63 -2.48 -14.59 26.38
C LYS A 63 -1.84 -15.97 26.22
N HIS A 64 -2.40 -16.99 26.88
CA HIS A 64 -1.93 -18.37 26.77
C HIS A 64 -2.28 -19.02 25.42
N GLU A 65 -3.41 -18.66 24.82
CA GLU A 65 -3.88 -19.19 23.54
C GLU A 65 -3.23 -18.50 22.34
N LEU A 66 -2.88 -17.21 22.51
CA LEU A 66 -2.22 -16.41 21.49
C LEU A 66 -0.76 -16.83 21.23
N GLY A 67 -0.15 -17.60 22.12
CA GLY A 67 1.21 -18.11 21.95
C GLY A 67 2.29 -17.02 21.92
N ARG A 68 2.05 -15.87 22.57
CA ARG A 68 2.95 -14.70 22.60
C ARG A 68 3.64 -14.59 23.94
N LYS A 69 4.92 -14.94 24.01
CA LYS A 69 5.69 -14.95 25.27
C LYS A 69 5.74 -13.58 25.94
N GLU A 70 5.75 -12.49 25.17
CA GLU A 70 5.83 -11.13 25.68
C GLU A 70 4.52 -10.65 26.34
N LEU A 71 3.39 -11.33 26.07
CA LEU A 71 2.13 -11.07 26.76
C LEU A 71 2.05 -11.77 28.13
N MET A 72 2.91 -12.75 28.40
CA MET A 72 2.79 -13.60 29.59
C MET A 72 2.92 -12.83 30.89
N ASP A 73 3.77 -11.80 30.90
CA ASP A 73 4.03 -10.93 32.05
C ASP A 73 2.94 -9.87 32.27
N VAL A 74 2.04 -9.69 31.30
CA VAL A 74 0.96 -8.69 31.37
C VAL A 74 -0.19 -9.25 32.21
N SER A 75 -0.52 -8.55 33.30
CA SER A 75 -1.58 -8.96 34.22
C SER A 75 -2.79 -8.04 34.20
N ASN A 76 -2.60 -6.76 33.86
CA ASN A 76 -3.67 -5.78 33.73
C ASN A 76 -3.74 -5.24 32.30
N PRO A 77 -4.91 -5.25 31.64
CA PRO A 77 -5.10 -4.61 30.33
C PRO A 77 -4.62 -3.15 30.27
N ASP A 78 -4.72 -2.40 31.37
CA ASP A 78 -4.32 -0.99 31.41
C ASP A 78 -2.80 -0.78 31.30
N ASP A 79 -2.00 -1.82 31.54
CA ASP A 79 -0.54 -1.78 31.36
C ASP A 79 -0.15 -1.77 29.87
N LEU A 80 -1.09 -2.10 28.98
CA LEU A 80 -0.88 -2.11 27.53
C LEU A 80 -1.10 -0.70 26.95
N ILE A 81 -0.25 -0.30 26.01
CA ILE A 81 -0.33 0.99 25.33
C ILE A 81 -0.50 0.75 23.83
N TYR A 82 -1.42 1.47 23.18
CA TYR A 82 -1.52 1.46 21.73
C TYR A 82 -0.40 2.32 21.14
N GLY A 83 0.37 1.75 20.22
CA GLY A 83 1.35 2.46 19.41
C GLY A 83 0.69 3.24 18.28
N LYS A 84 1.53 3.90 17.48
CA LYS A 84 1.09 4.60 16.27
C LYS A 84 0.59 3.59 15.24
N ALA A 85 -0.64 3.79 14.78
CA ALA A 85 -1.24 2.99 13.72
C ALA A 85 -0.54 3.22 12.38
N TYR A 86 -0.45 2.18 11.54
CA TYR A 86 0.11 2.29 10.19
C TYR A 86 -0.70 1.52 9.15
N LYS A 87 -0.59 1.93 7.89
CA LYS A 87 -1.31 1.29 6.78
C LYS A 87 -0.59 0.07 6.22
N VAL A 88 -1.33 -1.02 6.08
CA VAL A 88 -0.90 -2.24 5.40
C VAL A 88 -1.85 -2.52 4.23
N TYR A 89 -1.34 -2.41 3.00
CA TYR A 89 -2.11 -2.72 1.80
C TYR A 89 -2.20 -4.24 1.60
N ILE A 90 -3.35 -4.76 1.19
CA ILE A 90 -3.53 -6.20 0.98
C ILE A 90 -3.39 -6.47 -0.52
N ALA A 91 -2.41 -7.29 -0.90
CA ALA A 91 -2.18 -7.65 -2.30
C ALA A 91 -3.43 -8.31 -2.88
N ASN A 92 -4.05 -7.62 -3.84
CA ASN A 92 -5.17 -8.14 -4.61
C ASN A 92 -4.67 -8.92 -5.84
N LYS A 93 -5.60 -9.45 -6.63
CA LYS A 93 -5.27 -10.20 -7.85
C LYS A 93 -4.42 -9.40 -8.84
N GLU A 94 -4.69 -8.11 -9.01
CA GLU A 94 -3.96 -7.22 -9.93
C GLU A 94 -2.50 -7.07 -9.50
N VAL A 95 -2.24 -6.78 -8.21
CA VAL A 95 -0.89 -6.70 -7.64
C VAL A 95 -0.12 -7.99 -7.88
N VAL A 96 -0.75 -9.15 -7.62
CA VAL A 96 -0.10 -10.45 -7.81
C VAL A 96 0.19 -10.70 -9.29
N GLN A 97 -0.75 -10.40 -10.18
CA GLN A 97 -0.60 -10.57 -11.64
C GLN A 97 0.52 -9.67 -12.20
N ASP A 98 0.53 -8.39 -11.85
CA ASP A 98 1.54 -7.47 -12.34
C ASP A 98 2.94 -7.84 -11.81
N LEU A 99 3.04 -8.31 -10.57
CA LEU A 99 4.31 -8.82 -10.02
C LEU A 99 4.84 -10.02 -10.81
N ILE A 100 4.01 -11.05 -11.05
CA ILE A 100 4.47 -12.26 -11.77
C ILE A 100 4.78 -12.02 -13.24
N GLU A 101 4.22 -10.97 -13.83
CA GLU A 101 4.47 -10.51 -15.21
C GLU A 101 5.66 -9.55 -15.29
N GLY A 102 6.28 -9.20 -14.16
CA GLY A 102 7.44 -8.31 -14.10
C GLY A 102 7.11 -6.83 -14.33
N LYS A 103 5.83 -6.44 -14.27
CA LYS A 103 5.42 -5.05 -14.38
C LYS A 103 5.73 -4.28 -13.10
N ASN A 104 5.67 -2.96 -13.18
CA ASN A 104 5.71 -2.11 -11.99
C ASN A 104 4.39 -2.24 -11.24
N ILE A 105 4.47 -2.42 -9.91
CA ILE A 105 3.29 -2.68 -9.08
C ILE A 105 2.85 -1.48 -8.24
N SER A 106 3.54 -0.33 -8.29
CA SER A 106 3.22 0.86 -7.48
C SER A 106 1.76 1.28 -7.63
N ASN A 107 1.28 1.40 -8.87
CA ASN A 107 -0.09 1.83 -9.14
C ASN A 107 -1.12 0.80 -8.67
N ALA A 108 -0.85 -0.49 -8.85
CA ALA A 108 -1.74 -1.55 -8.38
C ALA A 108 -1.81 -1.54 -6.84
N LEU A 109 -0.67 -1.33 -6.16
CA LEU A 109 -0.60 -1.24 -4.70
C LEU A 109 -1.32 0.00 -4.15
N LEU A 110 -1.16 1.18 -4.76
CA LEU A 110 -1.84 2.41 -4.33
C LEU A 110 -3.37 2.33 -4.41
N ASN A 111 -3.89 1.44 -5.26
CA ASN A 111 -5.32 1.20 -5.43
C ASN A 111 -5.82 -0.08 -4.74
N ALA A 112 -4.93 -0.79 -4.05
CA ALA A 112 -5.28 -2.01 -3.33
C ALA A 112 -6.10 -1.69 -2.06
N PRO A 113 -6.96 -2.63 -1.62
CA PRO A 113 -7.58 -2.52 -0.30
C PRO A 113 -6.48 -2.46 0.78
N TYR A 114 -6.74 -1.77 1.88
CA TYR A 114 -5.80 -1.67 2.99
C TYR A 114 -6.50 -1.80 4.33
N GLU A 115 -5.70 -2.18 5.32
CA GLU A 115 -6.05 -2.24 6.73
C GLU A 115 -5.10 -1.32 7.49
N TRP A 116 -5.49 -0.99 8.72
CA TRP A 116 -4.61 -0.36 9.68
C TRP A 116 -4.10 -1.40 10.65
N GLU A 117 -2.83 -1.33 10.98
CA GLU A 117 -2.22 -2.17 12.00
C GLU A 117 -1.79 -1.27 13.15
N VAL A 118 -2.18 -1.63 14.38
CA VAL A 118 -1.90 -0.85 15.58
C VAL A 118 -1.05 -1.69 16.52
N PRO A 119 0.24 -1.34 16.72
CA PRO A 119 1.08 -2.00 17.70
C PRO A 119 0.45 -1.92 19.10
N VAL A 120 0.57 -2.98 19.87
CA VAL A 120 0.26 -2.98 21.31
C VAL A 120 1.57 -3.18 22.05
N LYS A 121 1.86 -2.29 22.99
CA LYS A 121 3.13 -2.23 23.70
C LYS A 121 2.98 -2.51 25.19
N PHE A 122 3.98 -3.15 25.76
CA PHE A 122 4.19 -3.30 27.20
C PHE A 122 5.65 -2.95 27.50
N ASN A 123 5.92 -2.09 28.49
CA ASN A 123 7.28 -1.62 28.80
C ASN A 123 8.06 -1.12 27.57
N ASN A 124 7.40 -0.33 26.71
CA ASN A 124 7.92 0.22 25.45
C ASN A 124 8.29 -0.78 24.34
N LYS A 125 8.04 -2.08 24.52
CA LYS A 125 8.24 -3.10 23.47
C LYS A 125 6.91 -3.52 22.90
N SER A 126 6.85 -3.78 21.59
CA SER A 126 5.66 -4.39 21.01
C SER A 126 5.47 -5.79 21.59
N VAL A 127 4.22 -6.18 21.82
CA VAL A 127 3.85 -7.51 22.34
C VAL A 127 2.79 -8.18 21.47
N ALA A 128 1.95 -7.37 20.83
CA ALA A 128 0.91 -7.80 19.91
C ALA A 128 0.61 -6.67 18.92
N SER A 129 -0.32 -6.90 18.02
CA SER A 129 -0.93 -5.85 17.20
C SER A 129 -2.43 -6.07 17.03
N ILE A 130 -3.12 -5.02 16.61
CA ILE A 130 -4.54 -5.04 16.31
C ILE A 130 -4.70 -4.57 14.87
N THR A 131 -5.38 -5.37 14.06
CA THR A 131 -5.78 -4.98 12.72
C THR A 131 -7.13 -4.26 12.80
N VAL A 132 -7.22 -3.06 12.24
CA VAL A 132 -8.45 -2.29 12.08
C VAL A 132 -8.80 -2.22 10.60
N SER A 133 -10.04 -2.55 10.30
CA SER A 133 -10.53 -2.85 8.97
C SER A 133 -11.77 -2.03 8.64
N PHE A 134 -11.91 -1.63 7.38
CA PHE A 134 -13.10 -0.93 6.94
C PHE A 134 -14.20 -1.94 6.57
N LEU A 135 -15.21 -2.08 7.42
CA LEU A 135 -16.34 -3.00 7.28
C LEU A 135 -17.63 -2.26 7.59
N ASP A 136 -18.72 -2.53 6.86
CA ASP A 136 -20.03 -1.91 7.07
C ASP A 136 -20.00 -0.37 7.10
N ASN A 137 -19.20 0.23 6.20
CA ASN A 137 -18.99 1.67 6.08
C ASN A 137 -18.37 2.36 7.32
N ARG A 138 -17.65 1.61 8.16
CA ARG A 138 -16.90 2.15 9.31
C ARG A 138 -15.62 1.36 9.57
N TRP A 139 -14.69 1.99 10.29
CA TRP A 139 -13.52 1.29 10.82
C TRP A 139 -13.95 0.43 12.02
N ASN A 140 -13.51 -0.83 12.04
CA ASN A 140 -13.79 -1.79 13.09
C ASN A 140 -12.54 -2.62 13.39
N VAL A 141 -12.42 -3.10 14.63
CA VAL A 141 -11.43 -4.11 14.98
C VAL A 141 -11.69 -5.37 14.15
N GLY A 142 -10.67 -5.82 13.42
CA GLY A 142 -10.70 -7.00 12.56
C GLY A 142 -9.99 -8.20 13.19
N GLU A 143 -8.73 -8.02 13.59
CA GLU A 143 -7.90 -9.06 14.22
C GLU A 143 -7.27 -8.51 15.50
N ILE A 144 -7.21 -9.34 16.55
CA ILE A 144 -6.55 -9.01 17.82
C ILE A 144 -5.47 -10.06 18.09
N GLY A 145 -4.24 -9.62 18.33
CA GLY A 145 -3.09 -10.49 18.52
C GLY A 145 -2.06 -10.26 17.41
N GLY A 146 -2.50 -10.26 16.16
CA GLY A 146 -1.64 -10.06 15.00
C GLY A 146 -0.79 -11.28 14.67
N TYR A 147 -0.10 -11.21 13.55
CA TYR A 147 0.65 -12.33 12.95
C TYR A 147 2.17 -12.06 12.90
N LEU A 148 2.60 -10.81 13.04
CA LEU A 148 4.01 -10.44 13.14
C LEU A 148 4.58 -10.73 14.52
N SER A 149 5.86 -11.08 14.56
CA SER A 149 6.63 -11.12 15.80
C SER A 149 6.77 -9.70 16.37
N PRO A 150 6.90 -9.56 17.70
CA PRO A 150 7.22 -8.29 18.35
C PRO A 150 8.34 -7.48 17.70
N ASP A 151 9.48 -8.11 17.40
CA ASP A 151 10.63 -7.45 16.76
C ASP A 151 10.32 -6.98 15.33
N SER A 152 9.41 -7.66 14.62
CA SER A 152 8.96 -7.23 13.31
C SER A 152 7.96 -6.08 13.42
N ILE A 153 7.04 -6.11 14.39
CA ILE A 153 6.13 -5.00 14.69
C ILE A 153 6.91 -3.74 15.06
N ASP A 154 7.90 -3.85 15.94
CA ASP A 154 8.75 -2.71 16.35
C ASP A 154 9.56 -2.15 15.17
N PHE A 155 9.97 -2.99 14.22
CA PHE A 155 10.65 -2.53 13.02
C PHE A 155 9.69 -1.78 12.07
N VAL A 156 8.58 -2.40 11.67
CA VAL A 156 7.67 -1.83 10.64
C VAL A 156 6.86 -0.63 11.15
N SER A 157 6.71 -0.48 12.47
CA SER A 157 6.05 0.67 13.09
C SER A 157 6.99 1.82 13.45
N ASN A 158 8.28 1.72 13.11
CA ASN A 158 9.30 2.73 13.41
C ASN A 158 9.79 3.44 12.13
N PRO A 159 9.20 4.60 11.78
CA PRO A 159 9.61 5.38 10.60
C PRO A 159 11.11 5.68 10.55
N ASP A 160 11.69 6.04 11.70
CA ASP A 160 13.12 6.42 11.79
C ASP A 160 14.02 5.20 11.63
N GLY A 161 13.60 4.06 12.18
CA GLY A 161 14.28 2.77 12.03
C GLY A 161 14.28 2.29 10.57
N ILE A 162 13.15 2.38 9.88
CA ILE A 162 13.03 2.03 8.45
C ILE A 162 13.88 2.98 7.61
N THR A 163 13.79 4.28 7.85
CA THR A 163 14.58 5.30 7.13
C THR A 163 16.07 5.03 7.26
N SER A 164 16.55 4.83 8.49
CA SER A 164 17.96 4.53 8.77
C SER A 164 18.41 3.24 8.10
N TYR A 165 17.55 2.21 8.11
CA TYR A 165 17.82 0.94 7.43
C TYR A 165 17.96 1.12 5.92
N LEU A 166 17.07 1.88 5.28
CA LEU A 166 17.10 2.14 3.84
C LEU A 166 18.30 3.02 3.44
N ASP A 167 18.60 4.05 4.22
CA ASP A 167 19.75 4.93 4.00
C ASP A 167 21.08 4.16 4.05
N ASN A 168 21.23 3.25 5.02
CA ASN A 168 22.41 2.37 5.14
C ASN A 168 22.56 1.40 3.97
N ASN A 169 21.49 1.18 3.18
CA ASN A 169 21.49 0.36 1.98
C ASN A 169 21.45 1.20 0.70
N ASN A 170 21.79 2.49 0.77
CA ASN A 170 21.83 3.43 -0.35
C ASN A 170 20.47 3.70 -1.02
N LEU A 171 19.36 3.51 -0.31
CA LEU A 171 17.99 3.80 -0.78
C LEU A 171 17.45 5.07 -0.12
N LYS A 172 18.07 6.22 -0.43
CA LYS A 172 17.77 7.52 0.19
C LYS A 172 16.58 8.25 -0.42
N GLU A 173 16.29 7.95 -1.68
CA GLU A 173 15.22 8.58 -2.45
C GLU A 173 14.39 7.51 -3.16
N ALA A 174 13.08 7.72 -3.20
CA ALA A 174 12.15 6.86 -3.89
C ALA A 174 10.98 7.66 -4.47
N LYS A 175 10.29 7.09 -5.44
CA LYS A 175 9.01 7.59 -5.94
C LYS A 175 7.86 7.08 -5.08
N THR A 176 7.98 5.90 -4.50
CA THR A 176 6.92 5.25 -3.73
C THR A 176 7.51 4.35 -2.65
N PHE A 177 6.88 4.36 -1.47
CA PHE A 177 7.12 3.44 -0.36
C PHE A 177 5.77 2.87 0.08
N ILE A 178 5.64 1.54 0.13
CA ILE A 178 4.39 0.86 0.50
C ILE A 178 4.67 -0.38 1.35
N HIS A 179 4.21 -0.41 2.59
CA HIS A 179 3.97 -1.67 3.32
C HIS A 179 2.73 -2.39 2.77
N PHE A 180 2.90 -3.60 2.23
CA PHE A 180 1.80 -4.47 1.83
C PHE A 180 1.93 -5.91 2.36
N ARG A 181 0.80 -6.62 2.46
CA ARG A 181 0.68 -8.01 2.92
C ARG A 181 0.28 -8.89 1.74
N VAL A 182 0.89 -10.07 1.67
CA VAL A 182 0.46 -11.17 0.80
C VAL A 182 0.02 -12.34 1.68
N PRO A 183 -1.29 -12.43 2.02
CA PRO A 183 -1.76 -13.42 2.99
C PRO A 183 -1.39 -14.87 2.64
N SER A 184 -1.47 -15.22 1.35
CA SER A 184 -1.12 -16.57 0.86
C SER A 184 0.36 -16.92 1.02
N LEU A 185 1.23 -15.94 1.25
CA LEU A 185 2.66 -16.16 1.48
C LEU A 185 3.05 -16.09 2.95
N HIS A 186 2.13 -15.79 3.87
CA HIS A 186 2.47 -15.53 5.28
C HIS A 186 3.64 -14.54 5.42
N SER A 187 3.61 -13.48 4.61
CA SER A 187 4.61 -12.42 4.60
C SER A 187 3.99 -11.07 4.30
N ASP A 188 4.52 -10.06 4.97
CA ASP A 188 4.41 -8.67 4.57
C ASP A 188 5.67 -8.27 3.79
N PHE A 189 5.62 -7.13 3.11
CA PHE A 189 6.71 -6.58 2.33
C PHE A 189 6.72 -5.06 2.47
N LEU A 190 7.90 -4.49 2.69
CA LEU A 190 8.13 -3.07 2.44
C LEU A 190 8.59 -2.93 0.98
N TYR A 191 7.76 -2.30 0.16
CA TYR A 191 8.00 -2.01 -1.24
C TYR A 191 8.61 -0.62 -1.41
N ILE A 192 9.63 -0.51 -2.26
CA ILE A 192 10.29 0.75 -2.60
C ILE A 192 10.44 0.81 -4.12
N GLU A 193 9.83 1.82 -4.75
CA GLU A 193 10.12 2.17 -6.15
C GLU A 193 11.16 3.30 -6.17
N ALA A 194 12.42 2.98 -6.44
CA ALA A 194 13.47 3.97 -6.61
C ALA A 194 13.80 4.20 -8.08
N ASN A 195 14.64 5.21 -8.37
CA ASN A 195 15.09 5.46 -9.75
C ASN A 195 15.90 4.28 -10.33
N SER A 196 16.56 3.50 -9.48
CA SER A 196 17.35 2.33 -9.86
C SER A 196 16.52 1.05 -10.04
N GLY A 197 15.24 1.05 -9.67
CA GLY A 197 14.36 -0.10 -9.79
C GLY A 197 13.42 -0.29 -8.60
N GLU A 198 12.78 -1.46 -8.56
CA GLU A 198 11.85 -1.86 -7.52
C GLU A 198 12.53 -2.81 -6.53
N TYR A 199 12.37 -2.51 -5.24
CA TYR A 199 12.96 -3.24 -4.13
C TYR A 199 11.89 -3.69 -3.14
N PHE A 200 12.16 -4.81 -2.49
CA PHE A 200 11.24 -5.47 -1.57
C PHE A 200 12.01 -5.94 -0.34
N ILE A 201 11.44 -5.70 0.84
CA ILE A 201 11.95 -6.19 2.11
C ILE A 201 10.87 -7.09 2.72
N PRO A 202 11.04 -8.41 2.73
CA PRO A 202 10.06 -9.33 3.30
C PRO A 202 10.10 -9.22 4.82
N ILE A 203 8.92 -9.23 5.42
CA ILE A 203 8.68 -9.30 6.86
C ILE A 203 7.87 -10.59 7.10
N ILE A 204 8.54 -11.63 7.56
CA ILE A 204 8.00 -12.99 7.61
C ILE A 204 7.11 -13.16 8.84
N HIS A 205 5.95 -13.77 8.68
CA HIS A 205 5.00 -13.98 9.77
C HIS A 205 5.47 -15.10 10.72
N GLY A 206 5.26 -14.89 12.01
CA GLY A 206 5.58 -15.85 13.07
C GLY A 206 6.94 -15.61 13.75
N GLU A 207 7.02 -16.04 15.01
CA GLU A 207 8.21 -15.89 15.83
C GLU A 207 9.33 -16.87 15.41
N GLY A 208 10.58 -16.41 15.39
CA GLY A 208 11.75 -17.24 15.12
C GLY A 208 11.95 -17.67 13.67
N LYS A 209 11.04 -17.31 12.75
CA LYS A 209 11.21 -17.58 11.32
C LYS A 209 12.09 -16.50 10.68
N SER A 210 13.25 -16.92 10.20
CA SER A 210 14.22 -16.04 9.54
C SER A 210 14.22 -16.17 8.00
N GLU A 211 13.57 -17.19 7.45
CA GLU A 211 13.52 -17.44 6.01
C GLU A 211 12.21 -18.14 5.60
N LEU A 212 11.67 -17.75 4.43
CA LEU A 212 10.49 -18.36 3.82
C LEU A 212 10.55 -18.20 2.29
N TYR A 213 10.30 -19.29 1.54
CA TYR A 213 10.44 -19.33 0.08
C TYR A 213 11.83 -18.87 -0.44
N GLY A 214 12.89 -19.08 0.34
CA GLY A 214 14.25 -18.60 0.01
C GLY A 214 14.47 -17.10 0.23
N LEU A 215 13.47 -16.39 0.78
CA LEU A 215 13.56 -14.99 1.19
C LEU A 215 13.89 -14.90 2.68
N LYS A 216 14.94 -14.16 3.02
CA LYS A 216 15.37 -13.91 4.39
C LYS A 216 14.66 -12.67 4.94
N ASP A 217 14.20 -12.77 6.18
CA ASP A 217 13.52 -11.68 6.88
C ASP A 217 14.38 -10.41 6.88
N LYS A 218 13.76 -9.27 6.58
CA LYS A 218 14.39 -7.94 6.57
C LYS A 218 15.61 -7.82 5.64
N LYS A 219 15.74 -8.66 4.61
CA LYS A 219 16.76 -8.48 3.55
C LYS A 219 16.16 -7.72 2.35
N ILE A 220 16.91 -6.81 1.74
CA ILE A 220 16.50 -6.15 0.50
C ILE A 220 16.69 -7.10 -0.69
N TYR A 221 15.66 -7.20 -1.51
CA TYR A 221 15.64 -7.93 -2.77
C TYR A 221 15.19 -7.02 -3.90
N THR A 222 15.76 -7.22 -5.09
CA THR A 222 15.25 -6.66 -6.34
C THR A 222 13.97 -7.38 -6.79
N LYS A 223 13.20 -6.75 -7.67
CA LYS A 223 12.02 -7.36 -8.29
C LYS A 223 12.32 -8.74 -8.91
N ASP A 224 13.42 -8.89 -9.64
CA ASP A 224 13.75 -10.14 -10.31
C ASP A 224 14.03 -11.27 -9.29
N GLU A 225 14.72 -10.95 -8.19
CA GLU A 225 14.96 -11.91 -7.11
C GLU A 225 13.65 -12.32 -6.42
N ILE A 226 12.73 -11.37 -6.19
CA ILE A 226 11.40 -11.65 -5.64
C ILE A 226 10.60 -12.55 -6.57
N ILE A 227 10.51 -12.21 -7.86
CA ILE A 227 9.77 -13.01 -8.84
C ILE A 227 10.34 -14.42 -8.94
N SER A 228 11.68 -14.55 -8.90
CA SER A 228 12.35 -15.85 -8.89
C SER A 228 11.98 -16.67 -7.64
N ALA A 229 11.93 -16.03 -6.46
CA ALA A 229 11.69 -16.71 -5.19
C ALA A 229 10.21 -17.12 -4.99
N ILE A 230 9.27 -16.18 -5.19
CA ILE A 230 7.85 -16.38 -4.84
C ILE A 230 6.92 -16.48 -6.05
N GLY A 231 7.38 -16.15 -7.25
CA GLY A 231 6.58 -16.20 -8.48
C GLY A 231 5.94 -17.56 -8.78
N PRO A 232 6.64 -18.70 -8.61
CA PRO A 232 6.03 -20.03 -8.77
C PRO A 232 4.85 -20.26 -7.80
N THR A 233 5.02 -19.91 -6.52
CA THR A 233 3.98 -20.04 -5.49
C THR A 233 2.77 -19.16 -5.81
N LEU A 234 3.01 -17.90 -6.19
CA LEU A 234 1.94 -16.98 -6.58
C LEU A 234 1.18 -17.45 -7.82
N LYS A 235 1.88 -17.98 -8.83
CA LYS A 235 1.27 -18.57 -10.04
C LYS A 235 0.41 -19.79 -9.72
N ALA A 236 0.82 -20.61 -8.75
CA ALA A 236 0.01 -21.74 -8.28
C ALA A 236 -1.27 -21.25 -7.58
N GLY A 237 -1.14 -20.26 -6.69
CA GLY A 237 -2.29 -19.69 -5.97
C GLY A 237 -3.33 -19.02 -6.88
N LEU A 238 -2.92 -18.38 -7.98
CA LEU A 238 -3.86 -17.80 -8.96
C LEU A 238 -4.72 -18.85 -9.70
N LYS A 239 -4.26 -20.10 -9.77
CA LYS A 239 -4.99 -21.21 -10.41
C LYS A 239 -5.91 -21.94 -9.44
N ASP A 240 -5.70 -21.74 -8.15
CA ASP A 240 -6.52 -22.32 -7.10
C ASP A 240 -7.73 -21.41 -6.84
N THR A 241 -8.92 -21.84 -7.24
CA THR A 241 -10.17 -21.13 -6.98
C THR A 241 -10.55 -21.11 -5.50
N GLY A 242 -9.84 -21.88 -4.65
CA GLY A 242 -10.05 -21.96 -3.20
C GLY A 242 -9.10 -21.11 -2.36
N MET A 243 -8.00 -20.59 -2.93
CA MET A 243 -7.15 -19.62 -2.23
C MET A 243 -7.81 -18.23 -2.28
N THR A 244 -8.58 -17.91 -1.24
CA THR A 244 -8.97 -16.53 -0.97
C THR A 244 -7.71 -15.73 -0.66
N THR A 245 -7.08 -15.13 -1.67
CA THR A 245 -6.07 -14.08 -1.47
C THR A 245 -6.80 -12.89 -0.83
N GLY A 246 -6.85 -12.85 0.50
CA GLY A 246 -7.26 -11.70 1.32
C GLY A 246 -8.70 -11.17 1.11
N ARG A 247 -9.60 -11.52 2.03
CA ARG A 247 -10.99 -11.02 2.19
C ARG A 247 -11.97 -11.20 0.99
N PRO A 248 -13.27 -11.43 1.26
CA PRO A 248 -14.29 -11.33 0.22
C PRO A 248 -14.33 -9.90 -0.34
N SER A 249 -14.52 -9.77 -1.66
CA SER A 249 -14.63 -8.47 -2.31
C SER A 249 -15.83 -7.71 -1.73
N VAL A 250 -15.57 -6.72 -0.89
CA VAL A 250 -16.54 -5.66 -0.68
C VAL A 250 -16.61 -4.94 -2.02
N ASN A 251 -17.79 -4.87 -2.64
CA ASN A 251 -18.04 -4.13 -3.87
C ASN A 251 -17.78 -2.63 -3.63
N GLY A 252 -16.50 -2.26 -3.57
CA GLY A 252 -16.02 -0.90 -3.64
C GLY A 252 -16.32 -0.43 -5.04
N LYS A 253 -17.38 0.36 -5.21
CA LYS A 253 -17.58 1.15 -6.42
C LYS A 253 -16.36 2.06 -6.56
N TYR A 254 -15.40 1.61 -7.37
CA TYR A 254 -14.20 2.33 -7.73
C TYR A 254 -14.54 3.75 -8.19
N PHE A 255 -13.79 4.74 -7.68
CA PHE A 255 -13.72 6.09 -8.25
C PHE A 255 -12.93 6.13 -9.57
N GLY A 256 -12.99 5.07 -10.38
CA GLY A 256 -12.29 4.92 -11.66
C GLY A 256 -12.82 5.80 -12.80
N ASN A 257 -13.93 6.53 -12.58
CA ASN A 257 -14.57 7.31 -13.64
C ASN A 257 -13.93 8.70 -13.88
N GLN A 258 -13.06 9.21 -13.01
CA GLN A 258 -12.52 10.56 -13.19
C GLN A 258 -11.65 10.70 -14.45
N VAL A 259 -10.88 9.67 -14.82
CA VAL A 259 -10.07 9.67 -16.04
C VAL A 259 -10.96 9.61 -17.30
N TYR A 260 -12.04 8.84 -17.27
CA TYR A 260 -13.00 8.76 -18.38
C TYR A 260 -13.77 10.07 -18.59
N TYR A 261 -14.14 10.78 -17.50
CA TYR A 261 -14.74 12.11 -17.61
C TYR A 261 -13.77 13.14 -18.19
N LEU A 262 -12.48 13.06 -17.84
CA LEU A 262 -11.45 13.94 -18.39
C LEU A 262 -11.24 13.69 -19.89
N ILE A 263 -11.17 12.41 -20.31
CA ILE A 263 -11.05 12.02 -21.72
C ILE A 263 -12.29 12.46 -22.52
N ALA A 264 -13.49 12.25 -21.98
CA ALA A 264 -14.74 12.67 -22.62
C ALA A 264 -14.81 14.20 -22.78
N LEU A 265 -14.35 14.96 -21.77
CA LEU A 265 -14.29 16.42 -21.82
C LEU A 265 -13.32 16.92 -22.91
N ILE A 266 -12.14 16.28 -23.04
CA ILE A 266 -11.15 16.62 -24.08
C ILE A 266 -11.72 16.36 -25.48
N ILE A 267 -12.38 15.22 -25.69
CA ILE A 267 -13.02 14.89 -26.97
C ILE A 267 -14.11 15.91 -27.31
N PHE A 268 -14.93 16.29 -26.32
CA PHE A 268 -16.01 17.26 -26.49
C PHE A 268 -15.48 18.66 -26.90
N ILE A 269 -14.43 19.15 -26.23
CA ILE A 269 -13.80 20.44 -26.55
C ILE A 269 -13.18 20.42 -27.96
N ALA A 270 -12.51 19.33 -28.33
CA ALA A 270 -11.95 19.18 -29.67
C ALA A 270 -13.04 19.21 -30.75
N PHE A 271 -14.18 18.55 -30.50
CA PHE A 271 -15.31 18.53 -31.43
C PHE A 271 -15.94 19.92 -31.61
N ILE A 272 -16.14 20.68 -30.52
CA ILE A 272 -16.63 22.06 -30.59
C ILE A 272 -15.69 22.94 -31.40
N THR A 273 -14.39 22.79 -31.20
CA THR A 273 -13.38 23.62 -31.87
C THR A 273 -13.35 23.33 -33.38
N ILE A 274 -13.41 22.06 -33.78
CA ILE A 274 -13.53 21.65 -35.18
C ILE A 274 -14.83 22.18 -35.79
N PHE A 275 -15.96 22.04 -35.09
CA PHE A 275 -17.25 22.51 -35.58
C PHE A 275 -17.28 24.02 -35.80
N TYR A 276 -16.75 24.80 -34.84
CA TYR A 276 -16.65 26.25 -34.94
C TYR A 276 -15.76 26.68 -36.11
N PHE A 277 -14.66 25.96 -36.34
CA PHE A 277 -13.76 26.19 -37.46
C PHE A 277 -14.43 25.92 -38.81
N VAL A 278 -15.15 24.80 -38.97
CA VAL A 278 -15.89 24.46 -40.19
C VAL A 278 -16.98 25.50 -40.48
N LYS A 279 -17.72 25.92 -39.45
CA LYS A 279 -18.76 26.95 -39.58
C LYS A 279 -18.18 28.32 -39.98
N SER A 280 -17.06 28.72 -39.37
CA SER A 280 -16.36 29.96 -39.72
C SER A 280 -15.89 29.95 -41.18
N LYS A 281 -15.29 28.83 -41.64
CA LYS A 281 -14.83 28.69 -43.04
C LYS A 281 -15.96 28.81 -44.07
N ARG A 282 -17.16 28.29 -43.77
CA ARG A 282 -18.34 28.45 -44.65
C ARG A 282 -18.82 29.90 -44.74
N LYS A 283 -18.65 30.69 -43.67
CA LYS A 283 -19.07 32.10 -43.64
C LYS A 283 -18.13 33.03 -44.43
N TYR A 284 -16.88 32.62 -44.64
CA TYR A 284 -15.88 33.36 -45.44
C TYR A 284 -15.73 32.85 -46.89
N SER A 285 -16.42 31.77 -47.28
CA SER A 285 -16.39 31.25 -48.66
C SER A 285 -17.53 31.79 -49.55
N TYR A 286 -18.37 32.68 -49.00
CA TYR A 286 -19.35 33.49 -49.72
C TYR A 286 -18.89 34.95 -49.71
N LYS A 287 -17.83 35.25 -50.45
CA LYS A 287 -17.47 36.58 -50.95
C LYS A 287 -16.62 36.42 -52.19
#